data_AF-A0A7W7ZV13-F1
#
_entry.id   AF-A0A7W7ZV13-F1
#
_cell.length_a   1.000
_cell.length_b   1.000
_cell.length_c   1.000
_cell.angle_alpha   90.00
_cell.angle_beta   90.00
_cell.angle_gamma   90.00
#
_symmetry.space_group_name_H-M   'P 1'
#
loop_
_entity.id
_entity.type
_entity.pdbx_description
1 polymer ?
#
loop_
_entity_poly.entity_id
_entity_poly.type
_entity_poly.pdbx_seq_one_letter_code
_entity_poly.pdbx_strand_id
1 'polypeptide(L)'
;MPGFEKVDVDDVVVRMLAGTVPMKLRVSKVTNQVITCGDWEFDRATGAEIDELLGWGPPPLTTGSYLDPSKTELSNPTANSREN
;
A
#
# COMPACT_ATOMS: atom_id res chain seq x y z
N MET A 1 1.70 -14.85 -0.58
CA MET A 1 2.76 -14.00 -1.19
C MET A 1 3.32 -13.14 -0.07
N PRO A 2 4.64 -12.88 0.01
CA PRO A 2 5.17 -12.05 1.09
C PRO A 2 4.54 -10.66 0.99
N GLY A 3 3.86 -10.24 2.05
CA GLY A 3 2.99 -9.07 2.09
C GLY A 3 3.72 -7.72 2.10
N PHE A 4 2.98 -6.64 2.28
CA PHE A 4 3.50 -5.25 2.31
C PHE A 4 4.15 -4.90 3.66
N GLU A 5 4.88 -5.86 4.25
CA GLU A 5 5.51 -5.71 5.57
C GLU A 5 6.62 -4.65 5.58
N LYS A 6 7.30 -4.45 4.44
CA LYS A 6 8.39 -3.49 4.31
C LYS A 6 7.95 -2.08 3.92
N VAL A 7 6.65 -1.88 3.64
CA VAL A 7 6.12 -0.55 3.31
C VAL A 7 6.14 0.32 4.55
N ASP A 8 6.66 1.52 4.40
CA ASP A 8 6.70 2.55 5.43
C ASP A 8 6.06 3.87 4.93
N VAL A 9 5.90 4.82 5.84
CA VAL A 9 5.45 6.19 5.53
C VAL A 9 6.41 6.83 4.52
N ASP A 10 5.86 7.66 3.63
CA ASP A 10 6.54 8.33 2.52
C ASP A 10 6.96 7.45 1.33
N ASP A 11 6.86 6.12 1.43
CA ASP A 11 6.99 5.23 0.27
C ASP A 11 5.96 5.57 -0.81
N VAL A 12 6.29 5.20 -2.05
CA VAL A 12 5.34 5.28 -3.17
C VAL A 12 4.92 3.87 -3.57
N VAL A 13 3.63 3.58 -3.39
CA VAL A 13 3.01 2.33 -3.82
C VAL A 13 2.22 2.56 -5.11
N VAL A 14 2.02 1.50 -5.88
CA VAL A 14 1.16 1.55 -7.07
C VAL A 14 -0.14 0.82 -6.80
N ARG A 15 -1.24 1.56 -6.84
CA ARG A 15 -2.61 1.03 -6.88
C ARG A 15 -2.98 0.67 -8.30
N MET A 16 -3.55 -0.52 -8.51
CA MET A 16 -4.16 -0.95 -9.76
C MET A 16 -5.69 -0.81 -9.68
N LEU A 17 -6.22 0.34 -10.13
CA LEU A 17 -7.67 0.57 -10.18
C LEU A 17 -8.32 -0.27 -11.30
N ALA A 18 -9.39 -0.99 -10.97
CA ALA A 18 -10.04 -1.98 -11.84
C ALA A 18 -9.05 -3.01 -12.41
N GLY A 19 -7.94 -3.27 -11.70
CA GLY A 19 -6.84 -4.13 -12.14
C GLY A 19 -6.08 -3.66 -13.39
N THR A 20 -6.36 -2.46 -13.92
CA THR A 20 -5.87 -2.03 -15.24
C THR A 20 -5.26 -0.63 -15.26
N VAL A 21 -5.69 0.26 -14.38
CA VAL A 21 -5.22 1.66 -14.33
C VAL A 21 -4.23 1.82 -13.18
N PRO A 22 -2.91 1.96 -13.46
CA PRO A 22 -1.91 2.17 -12.42
C PRO A 22 -1.95 3.61 -11.90
N MET A 23 -1.96 3.76 -10.58
CA MET A 23 -1.94 5.05 -9.88
C MET A 23 -0.84 5.03 -8.82
N LYS A 24 0.11 5.97 -8.90
CA LYS A 24 1.12 6.16 -7.84
C LYS A 24 0.49 6.89 -6.66
N LEU A 25 0.59 6.30 -5.48
CA LEU A 25 0.10 6.88 -4.23
C LEU A 25 1.25 6.96 -3.22
N ARG A 26 1.30 8.06 -2.47
CA ARG A 26 2.23 8.21 -1.35
C ARG A 26 1.58 7.67 -0.08
N VAL A 27 2.32 6.84 0.65
CA VAL A 27 1.89 6.30 1.93
C VAL A 27 1.92 7.40 2.98
N SER A 28 0.79 7.67 3.61
CA SER A 28 0.64 8.70 4.66
C SER A 28 0.63 8.10 6.07
N LYS A 29 0.26 6.83 6.21
CA LYS A 29 0.25 6.11 7.50
C LYS A 29 0.36 4.61 7.27
N VAL A 30 1.07 3.93 8.16
CA VAL A 30 1.15 2.46 8.19
C VAL A 30 0.85 1.95 9.59
N THR A 31 0.02 0.91 9.68
CA THR A 31 -0.23 0.14 10.91
C THR A 31 0.06 -1.33 10.66
N ASN A 32 -0.11 -2.19 11.66
CA ASN A 32 0.07 -3.64 11.49
C ASN A 32 -0.92 -4.26 10.48
N GLN A 33 -2.06 -3.62 10.23
CA GLN A 33 -3.13 -4.18 9.40
C GLN A 33 -3.44 -3.35 8.15
N VAL A 34 -3.18 -2.04 8.19
CA VAL A 34 -3.63 -1.10 7.14
C VAL A 34 -2.49 -0.21 6.68
N ILE A 35 -2.41 -0.03 5.36
CA ILE A 35 -1.63 1.02 4.70
C ILE A 35 -2.61 2.10 4.24
N THR A 36 -2.40 3.34 4.67
CA THR A 36 -3.21 4.49 4.28
C THR A 36 -2.42 5.37 3.32
N CYS A 37 -3.03 5.78 2.22
CA CYS A 37 -2.50 6.69 1.24
C CYS A 37 -3.51 7.81 0.98
N GLY A 38 -3.45 8.92 1.73
CA GLY A 38 -4.50 9.93 1.68
C GLY A 38 -5.85 9.35 2.11
N ASP A 39 -6.84 9.38 1.22
CA ASP A 39 -8.21 8.87 1.48
C ASP A 39 -8.37 7.36 1.21
N TRP A 40 -7.33 6.68 0.72
CA TRP A 40 -7.40 5.26 0.36
C TRP A 40 -6.72 4.38 1.41
N GLU A 41 -7.41 3.31 1.82
CA GLU A 41 -6.91 2.32 2.75
C GLU A 41 -6.76 0.96 2.09
N PHE A 42 -5.69 0.25 2.42
CA PHE A 42 -5.39 -1.07 1.89
C PHE A 42 -5.03 -2.02 3.00
N ASP A 43 -5.53 -3.25 2.93
CA ASP A 43 -5.11 -4.34 3.79
C ASP A 43 -3.61 -4.62 3.58
N ARG A 44 -2.83 -4.59 4.66
CA ARG A 44 -1.37 -4.70 4.58
C ARG A 44 -0.91 -6.11 4.18
N ALA A 45 -1.68 -7.13 4.51
CA ALA A 45 -1.31 -8.51 4.21
C ALA A 45 -1.51 -8.83 2.72
N THR A 46 -2.59 -8.33 2.12
CA THR A 46 -3.04 -8.71 0.77
C THR A 46 -2.91 -7.59 -0.26
N GLY A 47 -2.88 -6.33 0.17
CA GLY A 47 -2.93 -5.15 -0.69
C GLY A 47 -4.32 -4.80 -1.19
N ALA A 48 -5.37 -5.52 -0.78
CA ALA A 48 -6.75 -5.25 -1.18
C ALA A 48 -7.22 -3.88 -0.64
N GLU A 49 -7.85 -3.05 -1.47
CA GLU A 49 -8.47 -1.81 -0.99
C GLU A 49 -9.63 -2.12 -0.04
N ILE A 50 -9.67 -1.38 1.06
CA ILE A 50 -10.72 -1.40 2.07
C ILE A 50 -11.58 -0.15 1.85
N ASP A 51 -12.86 -0.36 1.61
CA ASP A 51 -13.85 0.71 1.48
C ASP A 51 -15.17 0.22 2.05
N GLU A 52 -15.55 0.71 3.23
CA GLU A 52 -16.77 0.28 3.92
C GLU A 52 -18.05 0.68 3.16
N LEU A 53 -18.04 1.79 2.41
CA LEU A 53 -19.20 2.25 1.65
C LEU A 53 -19.47 1.35 0.45
N LEU A 54 -18.42 0.81 -0.15
CA LEU A 54 -18.51 -0.14 -1.27
C LEU A 54 -18.56 -1.61 -0.81
N GLY A 55 -18.38 -1.87 0.49
CA GLY A 55 -18.28 -3.22 1.04
C GLY A 55 -17.02 -3.96 0.55
N TRP A 56 -15.93 -3.23 0.29
CA TRP A 56 -14.68 -3.77 -0.21
C TRP A 56 -13.71 -4.11 0.92
N GLY A 57 -12.89 -5.14 0.67
CA GLY A 57 -11.82 -5.53 1.59
C GLY A 57 -11.15 -6.85 1.19
N PRO A 58 -10.26 -7.37 2.05
CA PRO A 58 -9.66 -8.68 1.86
C PRO A 58 -10.72 -9.81 2.00
N PRO A 59 -10.39 -11.05 1.58
CA PRO A 59 -11.30 -12.19 1.71
C PRO A 59 -11.89 -12.31 3.13
N PRO A 60 -13.20 -12.61 3.26
CA PRO A 60 -14.12 -13.10 2.22
C PRO A 60 -14.74 -12.03 1.31
N LEU A 61 -14.44 -10.75 1.52
CA LEU A 61 -14.88 -9.69 0.63
C LEU A 61 -14.06 -9.69 -0.67
N THR A 62 -14.45 -8.82 -1.58
CA THR A 62 -13.73 -8.57 -2.84
C THR A 62 -13.52 -7.09 -2.99
N THR A 63 -12.59 -6.72 -3.87
CA THR A 63 -12.30 -5.31 -4.17
C THR A 63 -12.03 -5.14 -5.65
N GLY A 64 -12.36 -3.96 -6.19
CA GLY A 64 -12.03 -3.59 -7.56
C GLY A 64 -10.59 -3.09 -7.72
N SER A 65 -9.81 -3.01 -6.64
CA SER A 65 -8.52 -2.34 -6.66
C SER A 65 -7.57 -2.84 -5.58
N TYR A 66 -6.28 -2.87 -5.89
CA TYR A 66 -5.26 -3.45 -5.03
C TYR A 66 -3.89 -2.80 -5.25
N LEU A 67 -2.98 -2.97 -4.29
CA LEU A 67 -1.57 -2.59 -4.43
C LEU A 67 -0.79 -3.66 -5.22
N ASP A 68 0.03 -3.25 -6.18
CA ASP A 68 0.96 -4.14 -6.88
C ASP A 68 2.31 -4.17 -6.15
N PRO A 69 2.68 -5.30 -5.49
CA PRO A 69 3.91 -5.39 -4.72
C PRO A 69 5.19 -5.34 -5.56
N SER A 70 5.09 -5.56 -6.89
CA SER A 70 6.24 -5.48 -7.80
C SER A 70 6.63 -4.06 -8.19
N LYS A 71 5.78 -3.07 -7.85
CA LYS A 71 5.91 -1.68 -8.29
C LYS A 71 6.02 -0.68 -7.14
N THR A 72 6.28 -1.16 -5.93
CA THR A 72 6.52 -0.30 -4.77
C THR A 72 7.94 0.27 -4.80
N GLU A 73 8.04 1.60 -4.75
CA GLU A 73 9.28 2.34 -4.56
C GLU A 73 9.45 2.59 -3.05
N LEU A 74 10.29 1.77 -2.41
CA LEU A 74 10.63 1.93 -1.00
C LEU A 74 11.57 3.12 -0.83
N SER A 75 11.27 4.01 0.10
CA SER A 75 12.16 5.06 0.54
C SER A 75 13.40 4.41 1.20
N ASN A 76 14.58 4.78 0.72
CA ASN A 76 15.83 4.16 1.17
C ASN A 76 16.02 4.34 2.69
N PRO A 77 16.29 3.27 3.47
CA PRO A 77 16.64 3.40 4.88
C PRO A 77 18.09 3.86 5.13
N THR A 78 18.76 4.58 4.22
CA THR A 78 20.13 5.04 4.46
C THR A 78 20.45 6.38 3.81
N ALA A 79 20.22 7.45 4.58
CA ALA A 79 20.98 8.70 4.50
C ALA A 79 21.25 9.19 5.92
N ASN A 80 21.95 8.38 6.73
CA ASN A 80 22.62 8.87 7.93
C ASN A 80 23.83 7.98 8.25
N SER A 81 24.96 8.32 7.63
CA SER A 81 26.28 7.97 8.14
C SER A 81 27.15 9.19 7.90
N ARG A 82 27.09 10.13 8.85
CA ARG A 82 28.21 11.04 9.10
C ARG A 82 29.32 10.16 9.64
N GLU A 83 30.31 9.85 8.81
CA GLU A 83 31.60 9.34 9.28
C GLU A 83 32.60 10.49 9.23
N ASN A 84 33.07 10.84 10.44
CA ASN A 84 34.22 11.67 10.85
C ASN A 84 34.60 12.91 10.05
#